data_AF-A0A5B9MIB6-F1
#
_entry.id   AF-A0A5B9MIB6-F1
#
_cell.length_a   1.000
_cell.length_b   1.000
_cell.length_c   1.000
_cell.angle_alpha   90.00
_cell.angle_beta   90.00
_cell.angle_gamma   90.00
#
_symmetry.space_group_name_H-M   'P 1'
#
loop_
_entity.id
_entity.type
_entity.pdbx_description
1 polymer ?
#
loop_
_entity_poly.entity_id
_entity_poly.type
_entity_poly.pdbx_seq_one_letter_code
_entity_poly.pdbx_strand_id
1 'polypeptide(L)'
;MHFARRGLLTIAIVTAAWLALIHLARPVAFLLFAIAAFNTLSLPAILVLLGLTSPQNGNVLDVKSNPVFMALLTAWTVSIALCGLFYVAAMLQDWIG
;
A
#
# COMPACT_ATOMS: atom_id res chain seq x y z
N MET A 1 28.25 0.18 36.03
CA MET A 1 27.82 -1.01 35.27
C MET A 1 26.36 -0.95 34.78
N HIS A 2 25.41 -0.37 35.53
CA HIS A 2 24.01 -0.27 35.09
C HIS A 2 23.77 0.61 33.84
N PHE A 3 24.53 1.70 33.66
CA PHE A 3 24.42 2.56 32.47
C PHE A 3 24.87 1.87 31.18
N ALA A 4 26.02 1.17 31.22
CA ALA A 4 26.51 0.39 30.07
C ALA A 4 25.52 -0.71 29.67
N ARG A 5 24.94 -1.41 30.66
CA ARG A 5 23.93 -2.46 30.41
C ARG A 5 22.62 -1.91 29.85
N ARG A 6 22.17 -0.73 30.30
CA ARG A 6 20.98 -0.04 29.75
C ARG A 6 21.23 0.44 28.32
N GLY A 7 22.38 1.05 28.04
CA GLY A 7 22.74 1.48 26.68
C GLY A 7 22.81 0.31 25.69
N LEU A 8 23.40 -0.81 26.11
CA LEU A 8 23.46 -2.03 25.29
C LEU A 8 22.07 -2.61 25.00
N LEU A 9 21.16 -2.57 25.99
CA LEU A 9 19.76 -2.96 25.82
C LEU A 9 19.02 -2.05 24.85
N THR A 10 19.20 -0.73 24.94
CA THR A 10 18.57 0.22 24.03
C THR A 10 19.05 0.03 22.60
N ILE A 11 20.36 -0.16 22.39
CA ILE A 11 20.91 -0.46 21.07
C ILE A 11 20.34 -1.77 20.54
N ALA A 12 20.33 -2.84 21.35
CA ALA A 12 19.77 -4.13 20.94
C ALA A 12 18.28 -4.04 20.56
N ILE A 13 17.48 -3.26 21.31
CA ILE A 13 16.06 -3.04 21.01
C ILE A 13 15.89 -2.27 19.70
N VAL A 14 16.65 -1.19 19.49
CA VAL A 14 16.58 -0.40 18.25
C VAL A 14 17.00 -1.25 17.05
N THR A 15 18.07 -2.05 17.17
CA THR A 15 18.53 -2.96 16.13
C THR A 15 17.52 -4.08 15.85
N ALA A 16 16.91 -4.66 16.89
CA ALA A 16 15.87 -5.68 16.74
C ALA A 16 14.60 -5.11 16.11
N ALA A 17 14.20 -3.89 16.49
CA ALA A 17 13.06 -3.19 15.89
C ALA A 17 13.33 -2.86 14.42
N TRP A 18 14.56 -2.46 14.08
CA TRP A 18 15.00 -2.23 12.71
C TRP A 18 14.95 -3.51 11.86
N LEU A 19 15.49 -4.62 12.38
CA LEU A 19 15.42 -5.93 11.73
C LEU A 19 13.97 -6.43 11.58
N ALA A 20 13.14 -6.23 12.59
CA ALA A 20 11.72 -6.57 12.52
C ALA A 20 11.00 -5.75 11.44
N LEU A 21 11.29 -4.45 11.32
CA LEU A 21 10.77 -3.60 10.25
C LEU A 21 11.19 -4.11 8.85
N ILE A 22 12.44 -4.54 8.71
CA ILE A 22 12.99 -5.09 7.47
C ILE A 22 12.24 -6.37 7.07
N HIS A 23 12.05 -7.29 8.00
CA HIS A 23 11.32 -8.53 7.73
C HIS A 23 9.83 -8.31 7.44
N LEU A 24 9.25 -7.20 7.92
CA LEU A 24 7.86 -6.84 7.65
C LEU A 24 7.66 -6.18 6.28
N ALA A 25 8.70 -5.60 5.67
CA ALA A 25 8.59 -4.87 4.41
C ALA A 25 8.07 -5.73 3.26
N ARG A 26 8.57 -6.96 3.10
CA ARG A 26 8.14 -7.91 2.06
C ARG A 26 6.67 -8.37 2.20
N PRO A 27 6.21 -8.86 3.37
CA PRO A 27 4.81 -9.24 3.53
C PRO A 27 3.86 -8.03 3.42
N VAL A 28 4.27 -6.84 3.85
CA VAL A 28 3.49 -5.61 3.64
C VAL A 28 3.42 -5.24 2.15
N ALA A 29 4.53 -5.33 1.42
CA ALA A 29 4.54 -5.13 -0.04
C ALA A 29 3.60 -6.13 -0.74
N PHE A 30 3.63 -7.40 -0.35
CA PHE A 30 2.77 -8.44 -0.91
C PHE A 30 1.29 -8.19 -0.60
N LEU A 31 0.96 -7.75 0.62
CA LEU A 31 -0.41 -7.38 1.00
C LEU A 31 -0.92 -6.20 0.18
N LEU A 32 -0.11 -5.14 0.05
CA LEU A 32 -0.45 -3.96 -0.76
C LEU A 32 -0.60 -4.33 -2.25
N PHE A 33 0.23 -5.23 -2.75
CA PHE A 33 0.10 -5.79 -4.09
C PHE A 33 -1.22 -6.55 -4.27
N ALA A 34 -1.58 -7.42 -3.33
CA ALA A 34 -2.84 -8.17 -3.38
C ALA A 34 -4.06 -7.23 -3.36
N ILE A 35 -4.03 -6.18 -2.52
CA ILE A 35 -5.06 -5.14 -2.48
C ILE A 35 -5.12 -4.38 -3.81
N ALA A 36 -3.98 -4.00 -4.37
CA ALA A 36 -3.91 -3.33 -5.67
C ALA A 36 -4.44 -4.22 -6.81
N ALA A 37 -4.06 -5.51 -6.83
CA ALA A 37 -4.52 -6.48 -7.82
C ALA A 37 -6.04 -6.67 -7.74
N PHE A 38 -6.59 -6.84 -6.52
CA PHE A 38 -8.03 -6.93 -6.30
C PHE A 38 -8.76 -5.68 -6.81
N ASN A 39 -8.24 -4.49 -6.48
CA ASN A 39 -8.82 -3.23 -6.96
C ASN A 39 -8.72 -3.06 -8.48
N THR A 40 -7.66 -3.56 -9.11
CA THR A 40 -7.50 -3.53 -10.58
C THR A 40 -8.58 -4.37 -11.27
N LEU A 41 -8.99 -5.48 -10.66
CA LEU A 41 -10.07 -6.33 -11.16
C LEU A 41 -11.46 -5.76 -10.88
N SER A 42 -11.65 -5.09 -9.74
CA SER A 42 -12.97 -4.58 -9.33
C SER A 42 -13.32 -3.21 -9.94
N LEU A 43 -12.34 -2.33 -10.18
CA LEU A 43 -12.56 -0.99 -10.75
C LEU A 43 -13.30 -1.00 -12.10
N PRO A 44 -12.95 -1.86 -13.09
CA PRO A 44 -13.69 -1.95 -14.36
C PRO A 44 -15.14 -2.42 -14.17
N ALA A 45 -15.37 -3.40 -13.30
CA ALA A 45 -16.72 -3.91 -13.01
C ALA A 45 -17.60 -2.82 -12.37
N ILE A 46 -17.02 -2.04 -11.46
CA ILE A 46 -17.68 -0.90 -10.81
C ILE A 46 -17.94 0.22 -11.81
N LEU A 47 -17.01 0.51 -12.72
CA LEU A 47 -17.21 1.45 -13.83
C LEU A 47 -18.38 1.04 -14.74
N VAL A 48 -18.48 -0.24 -15.09
CA VAL A 48 -19.61 -0.76 -15.88
C VAL A 48 -20.92 -0.61 -15.10
N LEU A 49 -20.95 -1.01 -13.82
CA LEU A 49 -22.13 -0.86 -12.97
C LEU A 49 -22.56 0.61 -12.83
N LEU A 50 -21.61 1.54 -12.69
CA LEU A 50 -21.88 2.98 -12.67
C LEU A 50 -22.37 3.48 -14.03
N GLY A 51 -21.80 2.99 -15.12
CA GLY A 51 -22.27 3.25 -16.48
C GLY A 51 -23.74 2.86 -16.71
N LEU A 52 -24.16 1.76 -16.08
CA LEU A 52 -25.51 1.22 -16.18
C LEU A 52 -26.53 1.89 -15.23
N THR A 53 -26.07 2.45 -14.10
CA THR A 53 -26.95 2.93 -13.03
C THR A 53 -26.92 4.44 -12.80
N SER A 54 -25.88 5.14 -13.26
CA SER A 54 -25.71 6.57 -13.00
C SER A 54 -26.45 7.43 -14.02
N PRO A 55 -27.06 8.57 -13.59
CA PRO A 55 -27.58 9.56 -14.51
C PRO A 55 -26.45 10.07 -15.42
N GLN A 56 -26.65 9.99 -16.73
CA GLN A 56 -25.69 10.54 -17.70
C GLN A 56 -25.88 12.06 -17.77
N ASN A 57 -24.84 12.82 -17.43
CA ASN A 57 -24.84 14.28 -17.53
C ASN A 57 -24.39 14.67 -18.95
N GLY A 58 -25.30 14.51 -19.93
CA GLY A 58 -24.95 14.54 -21.36
C GLY A 58 -24.28 13.25 -21.83
N ASN A 59 -23.22 13.34 -22.66
CA ASN A 59 -22.49 12.19 -23.22
C ASN A 59 -21.33 11.67 -22.34
N VAL A 60 -21.13 12.23 -21.15
CA VAL A 60 -19.99 11.90 -20.29
C VAL A 60 -20.50 11.26 -19.00
N LEU A 61 -19.96 10.09 -18.67
CA LEU A 61 -20.18 9.45 -17.38
C LEU A 61 -19.47 10.26 -16.29
N ASP A 62 -20.23 10.90 -15.40
CA ASP A 62 -19.65 11.65 -14.28
C ASP A 62 -19.21 10.71 -13.15
N VAL A 63 -18.10 10.01 -13.37
CA VAL A 63 -17.56 9.02 -12.43
C VAL A 63 -16.99 9.66 -11.16
N LYS A 64 -16.63 10.96 -11.23
CA LYS A 64 -16.08 11.72 -10.09
C LYS A 64 -17.12 12.05 -9.04
N SER A 65 -18.39 12.15 -9.45
CA SER A 65 -19.52 12.34 -8.53
C SER A 65 -19.77 11.12 -7.64
N ASN A 66 -19.26 9.94 -7.99
CA ASN A 66 -19.47 8.73 -7.21
C ASN A 66 -18.40 8.55 -6.11
N PRO A 67 -18.76 8.68 -4.82
CA PRO A 67 -17.79 8.62 -3.73
C PRO A 67 -17.17 7.23 -3.56
N VAL A 68 -17.88 6.15 -3.90
CA VAL A 68 -17.37 4.78 -3.79
C VAL A 68 -16.27 4.53 -4.82
N PHE A 69 -16.50 4.95 -6.07
CA PHE A 69 -15.48 4.85 -7.11
C PHE A 69 -14.23 5.66 -6.78
N MET A 70 -14.40 6.91 -6.33
CA MET A 70 -13.28 7.76 -5.94
C MET A 70 -12.50 7.20 -4.75
N ALA A 71 -13.18 6.60 -3.76
CA ALA A 71 -12.54 5.93 -2.64
C ALA A 71 -11.71 4.72 -3.09
N LEU A 72 -12.26 3.87 -3.97
CA LEU A 72 -11.55 2.70 -4.49
C LEU A 72 -10.38 3.09 -5.40
N LEU A 73 -10.55 4.11 -6.24
CA LEU A 73 -9.47 4.64 -7.08
C LEU A 73 -8.33 5.20 -6.22
N THR A 74 -8.67 5.91 -5.13
CA THR A 74 -7.68 6.44 -4.18
C THR A 74 -6.97 5.30 -3.46
N ALA A 75 -7.71 4.32 -2.95
CA ALA A 75 -7.15 3.14 -2.27
C ALA A 75 -6.22 2.36 -3.21
N TRP A 76 -6.59 2.18 -4.47
CA TRP A 76 -5.76 1.55 -5.50
C TRP A 76 -4.46 2.33 -5.74
N THR A 77 -4.57 3.65 -5.97
CA THR A 77 -3.43 4.52 -6.26
C THR A 77 -2.42 4.53 -5.10
N VAL A 78 -2.92 4.67 -3.87
CA VAL A 78 -2.09 4.64 -2.66
C VAL A 78 -1.45 3.26 -2.47
N SER A 79 -2.21 2.19 -2.69
CA SER A 79 -1.70 0.81 -2.54
C SER A 79 -0.58 0.52 -3.52
N ILE A 80 -0.71 0.92 -4.80
CA ILE A 80 0.35 0.76 -5.79
C ILE A 80 1.58 1.60 -5.46
N ALA A 81 1.40 2.86 -5.10
CA ALA A 81 2.51 3.75 -4.75
C ALA A 81 3.30 3.21 -3.55
N LEU A 82 2.61 2.80 -2.48
CA LEU A 82 3.23 2.18 -1.32
C LEU A 82 3.87 0.83 -1.67
N CYS A 83 3.19 -0.02 -2.44
CA CYS A 83 3.76 -1.29 -2.90
C CYS A 83 5.08 -1.08 -3.65
N GLY A 84 5.13 -0.11 -4.57
CA GLY A 84 6.35 0.23 -5.31
C GLY A 84 7.46 0.70 -4.38
N LEU A 85 7.16 1.59 -3.43
CA LEU A 85 8.13 2.05 -2.43
C LEU A 85 8.67 0.90 -1.57
N PHE A 86 7.82 0.02 -1.06
CA PHE A 86 8.24 -1.13 -0.25
C PHE A 86 9.02 -2.15 -1.08
N TYR A 87 8.68 -2.34 -2.35
CA TYR A 87 9.42 -3.21 -3.26
C TYR A 87 10.83 -2.67 -3.54
N VAL A 88 10.96 -1.37 -3.81
CA VAL A 88 12.26 -0.70 -3.99
C VAL A 88 13.07 -0.75 -2.68
N ALA A 89 12.43 -0.52 -1.53
CA ALA A 89 13.09 -0.65 -0.24
C ALA A 89 13.60 -2.08 0.02
N ALA A 90 12.80 -3.09 -0.31
CA ALA A 90 13.22 -4.50 -0.23
C ALA A 90 14.37 -4.81 -1.20
N MET A 91 14.34 -4.27 -2.42
CA MET A 91 15.42 -4.44 -3.39
C MET A 91 16.71 -3.77 -2.91
N LEU A 92 16.66 -2.55 -2.37
CA LEU A 92 17.84 -1.89 -1.79
C LEU A 92 18.41 -2.67 -0.61
N GLN A 93 17.58 -3.38 0.16
CA GLN A 93 18.06 -4.26 1.22
C GLN A 93 18.88 -5.42 0.67
N ASP A 94 18.42 -6.06 -0.41
CA ASP A 94 19.14 -7.17 -1.07
C ASP A 94 20.47 -6.73 -1.71
N TRP A 95 20.66 -5.43 -1.97
CA TRP A 95 21.92 -4.88 -2.48
C TRP A 95 22.93 -4.51 -1.38
N ILE A 96 22.45 -4.27 -0.15
CA ILE A 96 23.28 -3.88 0.99
C ILE A 96 23.67 -5.10 1.86
N GLY A 97 22.85 -6.15 1.85
CA GLY A 97 23.11 -7.45 2.51
C GLY A 97 23.89 -8.41 1.65
#